data_AF-A0A9P6WPC0-F1
#
_entry.id   AF-A0A9P6WPC0-F1
#
_cell.length_a   1.000
_cell.length_b   1.000
_cell.length_c   1.000
_cell.angle_alpha   90.00
_cell.angle_beta   90.00
_cell.angle_gamma   90.00
#
_symmetry.space_group_name_H-M   'P 1'
#
loop_
_entity.id
_entity.type
_entity.pdbx_description
1 polymer ?
#
loop_
_entity_poly.entity_id
_entity_poly.type
_entity_poly.pdbx_seq_one_letter_code
_entity_poly.pdbx_strand_id
1 'polypeptide(L)'
;MNSQVNIISKFDNNVQLILTKFNEMIELMKLNNKDLEIQSIESIQMNANSQVIIRLVEELLNLTKNLKEKWILGQIHENSTDILQDNNYELYNKLNNILNDITQL
;
A
#
# COMPACT_ATOMS: atom_id res chain seq x y z
N MET A 1 -0.93 -16.93 -2.25
CA MET A 1 -1.52 -16.65 -3.58
C MET A 1 -2.85 -15.89 -3.51
N ASN A 2 -3.85 -16.31 -2.71
CA ASN A 2 -5.19 -15.67 -2.70
C ASN A 2 -5.23 -14.17 -2.35
N SER A 3 -4.34 -13.68 -1.47
CA SER A 3 -4.30 -12.24 -1.13
C SER A 3 -3.73 -11.37 -2.26
N GLN A 4 -2.83 -11.88 -3.10
CA GLN A 4 -2.22 -11.10 -4.18
C GLN A 4 -3.21 -10.92 -5.33
N VAL A 5 -3.93 -12.00 -5.69
CA VAL A 5 -5.02 -11.97 -6.67
C VAL A 5 -6.12 -10.97 -6.26
N ASN A 6 -6.44 -10.89 -4.96
CA ASN A 6 -7.44 -9.96 -4.43
C ASN A 6 -6.98 -8.48 -4.45
N ILE A 7 -5.67 -8.22 -4.35
CA ILE A 7 -5.14 -6.84 -4.44
C ILE A 7 -5.19 -6.35 -5.88
N ILE A 8 -4.79 -7.20 -6.83
CA ILE A 8 -4.79 -6.89 -8.26
C ILE A 8 -6.23 -6.67 -8.75
N SER A 9 -7.16 -7.56 -8.38
CA SER A 9 -8.57 -7.39 -8.77
C SER A 9 -9.20 -6.11 -8.22
N LYS A 10 -8.85 -5.71 -6.98
CA LYS A 10 -9.29 -4.42 -6.41
C LYS A 10 -8.71 -3.23 -7.15
N PHE A 11 -7.44 -3.30 -7.54
CA PHE A 11 -6.81 -2.25 -8.35
C PHE A 11 -7.52 -2.10 -9.69
N ASP A 12 -7.71 -3.20 -10.41
CA ASP A 12 -8.35 -3.21 -11.73
C ASP A 12 -9.80 -2.70 -11.66
N ASN A 13 -10.57 -3.15 -10.66
CA ASN A 13 -11.93 -2.68 -10.44
C ASN A 13 -11.99 -1.16 -10.19
N ASN A 14 -11.10 -0.63 -9.34
CA ASN A 14 -11.08 0.81 -9.06
C ASN A 14 -10.71 1.62 -10.30
N VAL A 15 -9.75 1.15 -11.10
CA VAL A 15 -9.39 1.80 -12.38
C VAL A 15 -10.55 1.78 -13.36
N GLN A 16 -11.24 0.64 -13.52
CA GLN A 16 -12.40 0.54 -14.40
C GLN A 16 -13.54 1.47 -13.97
N LEU A 17 -13.81 1.57 -12.67
CA LEU A 17 -14.82 2.46 -12.13
C LEU A 17 -14.48 3.94 -12.37
N ILE A 18 -13.21 4.33 -12.21
CA ILE A 18 -12.74 5.68 -12.52
C ILE A 18 -12.99 6.01 -14.00
N LEU A 19 -12.60 5.11 -14.91
CA LEU A 19 -12.81 5.29 -16.35
C LEU A 19 -14.29 5.40 -16.70
N THR A 20 -15.13 4.58 -16.05
CA THR A 20 -16.58 4.58 -16.26
C THR A 20 -17.18 5.92 -15.84
N LYS A 21 -16.85 6.42 -14.64
CA LYS A 21 -17.33 7.71 -14.15
C LYS A 21 -16.83 8.90 -14.94
N PHE A 22 -15.61 8.81 -15.47
CA PHE A 22 -15.07 9.82 -16.36
C PHE A 22 -15.82 9.84 -17.71
N ASN A 23 -16.09 8.67 -18.29
CA ASN A 23 -16.88 8.57 -19.52
C ASN A 23 -18.32 9.09 -19.32
N GLU A 24 -18.96 8.79 -18.19
CA GLU A 24 -20.27 9.36 -17.85
C GLU A 24 -20.23 10.90 -17.86
N MET A 25 -19.15 11.53 -17.33
CA MET A 25 -19.01 12.98 -17.38
C MET A 25 -18.82 13.54 -18.80
N ILE A 26 -18.07 12.83 -19.66
CA ILE A 26 -17.94 13.22 -21.07
C ILE A 26 -19.29 13.17 -21.78
N GLU A 27 -20.11 12.15 -21.51
CA GLU A 27 -21.45 12.03 -22.06
C GLU A 27 -22.36 13.19 -21.62
N LEU A 28 -22.28 13.59 -20.35
CA LEU A 28 -23.03 14.75 -19.84
C LEU A 28 -22.62 16.07 -20.51
N MET A 29 -21.34 16.22 -20.86
CA MET A 29 -20.81 17.43 -21.53
C MET A 29 -21.27 17.61 -22.99
N LYS A 30 -21.92 16.61 -23.61
CA LYS A 30 -22.39 16.74 -24.99
C LYS A 30 -23.41 17.88 -25.11
N LEU A 31 -23.08 18.87 -25.94
CA LEU A 31 -23.91 20.03 -26.27
C LEU A 31 -25.11 19.59 -27.13
N ASN A 32 -26.18 19.19 -26.45
CA ASN A 32 -27.52 19.25 -27.01
C ASN A 32 -28.13 20.57 -26.55
N ASN A 33 -29.06 21.17 -27.31
CA ASN A 33 -29.82 22.36 -26.88
C ASN A 33 -30.68 22.01 -25.65
N LYS A 34 -30.04 21.83 -24.49
CA LYS A 34 -30.62 21.39 -23.23
C LYS A 34 -31.14 22.59 -22.48
N ASP A 35 -32.31 22.44 -21.89
CA ASP A 35 -32.92 23.44 -21.02
C ASP A 35 -32.06 23.70 -19.77
N LEU A 36 -32.21 24.88 -19.16
CA LEU A 36 -31.42 25.32 -18.01
C LEU A 36 -31.60 24.39 -16.79
N GLU A 37 -32.81 23.86 -16.60
CA GLU A 37 -33.11 22.88 -15.55
C GLU A 37 -32.31 21.58 -15.76
N ILE A 38 -32.24 21.11 -17.01
CA ILE A 38 -31.49 19.90 -17.37
C ILE A 38 -30.00 20.13 -17.13
N GLN A 39 -29.46 21.27 -17.56
CA GLN A 39 -28.05 21.63 -17.32
C GLN A 39 -27.72 21.71 -15.82
N SER A 40 -28.66 22.19 -15.01
CA SER A 40 -28.49 22.25 -13.55
C SER A 40 -28.40 20.86 -12.93
N ILE A 41 -29.23 19.93 -13.39
CA ILE A 41 -29.19 18.52 -12.95
C ILE A 41 -27.88 17.84 -13.39
N GLU A 42 -27.45 18.06 -14.63
CA GLU A 42 -26.20 17.50 -15.16
C GLU A 42 -24.98 18.03 -14.41
N SER A 43 -25.00 19.29 -13.99
CA SER A 43 -23.95 19.88 -13.14
C SER A 43 -23.85 19.19 -11.78
N ILE A 44 -24.99 18.88 -11.16
CA ILE A 44 -25.02 18.10 -9.91
C ILE A 44 -24.46 16.69 -10.14
N GLN A 45 -24.82 16.05 -11.26
CA GLN A 45 -24.31 14.73 -11.61
C GLN A 45 -22.80 14.74 -11.89
N MET A 46 -22.26 15.76 -12.56
CA MET A 46 -20.81 15.94 -12.76
C MET A 46 -20.08 16.09 -11.43
N ASN A 47 -20.62 16.87 -10.49
CA ASN A 47 -20.05 16.99 -9.15
C ASN A 47 -20.07 15.66 -8.39
N ALA A 48 -21.18 14.91 -8.45
CA ALA A 48 -21.29 13.60 -7.82
C ALA A 48 -20.27 12.61 -8.41
N ASN A 49 -20.17 12.54 -9.74
CA ASN A 49 -19.20 11.68 -10.42
C ASN A 49 -17.74 12.06 -10.09
N SER A 50 -17.45 13.36 -9.97
CA SER A 50 -16.13 13.85 -9.55
C SER A 50 -15.77 13.39 -8.13
N GLN A 51 -16.71 13.49 -7.18
CA GLN A 51 -16.50 13.01 -5.80
C GLN A 51 -16.25 11.50 -5.74
N VAL A 52 -16.96 10.72 -6.56
CA VAL A 52 -16.74 9.27 -6.65
C VAL A 52 -15.33 8.96 -7.17
N ILE A 53 -14.86 9.66 -8.20
CA ILE A 53 -13.50 9.49 -8.73
C ILE A 53 -12.45 9.79 -7.66
N ILE A 54 -12.59 10.90 -6.92
CA ILE A 54 -11.66 11.26 -5.85
C ILE A 54 -11.57 10.13 -4.82
N ARG A 55 -12.71 9.61 -4.37
CA ARG A 55 -12.75 8.48 -3.43
C ARG A 55 -12.06 7.24 -3.97
N LEU A 56 -12.28 6.87 -5.24
CA LEU A 56 -11.64 5.71 -5.86
C LEU A 56 -10.11 5.87 -5.93
N VAL A 57 -9.62 7.10 -6.15
CA VAL A 57 -8.19 7.43 -6.13
C VAL A 57 -7.63 7.33 -4.70
N GLU A 58 -8.36 7.79 -3.69
CA GLU A 58 -7.96 7.61 -2.28
C GLU A 58 -7.86 6.13 -1.89
N GLU A 59 -8.79 5.30 -2.36
CA GLU A 59 -8.73 3.85 -2.16
C GLU A 59 -7.50 3.22 -2.83
N LEU A 60 -7.15 3.66 -4.04
CA LEU A 60 -5.91 3.25 -4.71
C LEU A 60 -4.67 3.68 -3.92
N LEU A 61 -4.65 4.91 -3.40
CA LEU A 61 -3.55 5.41 -2.58
C LEU A 61 -3.38 4.56 -1.32
N ASN A 62 -4.48 4.25 -0.63
CA ASN A 62 -4.48 3.35 0.53
C ASN A 62 -3.96 1.95 0.17
N LEU A 63 -4.33 1.42 -0.99
CA LEU A 63 -3.82 0.14 -1.48
C LEU A 63 -2.30 0.18 -1.71
N THR A 64 -1.77 1.26 -2.30
CA THR A 64 -0.31 1.42 -2.48
C THR A 64 0.43 1.58 -1.14
N LYS A 65 -0.15 2.30 -0.18
CA LYS A 65 0.38 2.42 1.18
C LYS A 65 0.47 1.04 1.85
N ASN A 66 -0.62 0.27 1.82
CA ASN A 66 -0.66 -1.08 2.37
C ASN A 66 0.37 -2.01 1.72
N LEU A 67 0.61 -1.89 0.40
CA LEU A 67 1.64 -2.66 -0.30
C LEU A 67 3.05 -2.27 0.15
N LYS A 68 3.33 -0.97 0.28
CA LYS A 68 4.62 -0.47 0.78
C LYS A 68 4.86 -0.90 2.22
N GLU A 69 3.87 -0.80 3.09
CA GLU A 69 3.95 -1.26 4.48
C GLU A 69 4.23 -2.76 4.57
N LYS A 70 3.51 -3.58 3.79
CA LYS A 70 3.78 -5.03 3.70
C LYS A 70 5.17 -5.33 3.18
N TRP A 71 5.65 -4.57 2.19
CA TRP A 71 6.99 -4.74 1.64
C TRP A 71 8.07 -4.38 2.67
N ILE A 72 7.93 -3.26 3.38
CA ILE A 72 8.87 -2.83 4.43
C ILE A 72 8.87 -3.82 5.60
N LEU A 73 7.70 -4.25 6.08
CA LEU A 73 7.59 -5.19 7.21
C LEU A 73 8.04 -6.61 6.84
N GLY A 74 7.88 -7.02 5.59
CA GLY A 74 8.40 -8.29 5.08
C GLY A 74 9.94 -8.33 4.96
N GLN A 75 10.62 -7.19 5.17
CA GLN A 75 12.07 -7.04 5.16
C GLN A 75 12.64 -6.93 6.58
N ILE A 76 11.94 -7.37 7.63
CA ILE A 76 12.61 -7.59 8.92
C ILE A 76 13.61 -8.73 8.69
N HIS A 77 14.86 -8.35 8.42
CA HIS A 77 15.94 -9.26 8.13
C HIS A 77 16.17 -10.14 9.38
N GLU A 78 16.04 -11.46 9.22
CA GLU A 78 16.50 -12.45 10.22
C GLU A 78 17.98 -12.23 10.57
N ASN A 79 18.74 -11.57 9.71
CA ASN A 79 20.15 -11.22 9.93
C ASN A 79 20.36 -10.21 11.08
N SER A 80 19.31 -9.64 11.68
CA SER A 80 19.46 -8.84 12.90
C SER A 80 19.86 -9.68 14.13
N THR A 81 19.67 -11.01 14.09
CA THR A 81 20.21 -11.93 15.11
C THR A 81 21.63 -12.41 14.83
N ASP A 82 22.11 -12.35 13.58
CA ASP A 82 23.45 -12.86 13.22
C ASP A 82 24.57 -11.92 13.71
N ILE A 83 24.30 -10.62 13.80
CA ILE A 83 25.28 -9.63 14.31
C ILE A 83 25.55 -9.83 15.81
N LEU A 84 24.65 -10.47 16.56
CA LEU A 84 24.83 -10.77 17.99
C LEU A 84 25.56 -12.10 18.24
N GLN A 85 25.70 -12.98 17.25
CA GLN A 85 26.34 -14.29 17.45
C GLN A 85 27.86 -14.25 17.23
N ASP A 86 28.35 -13.43 16.30
CA ASP A 86 29.78 -13.40 15.97
C ASP A 86 30.66 -12.85 17.11
N ASN A 87 30.16 -11.90 17.91
CA ASN A 87 30.95 -11.32 19.01
C ASN A 87 30.99 -12.17 20.29
N ASN A 88 30.13 -13.18 20.41
CA ASN A 88 30.04 -13.96 21.65
C ASN A 88 31.09 -15.08 21.71
N TYR A 89 31.50 -15.66 20.58
CA TYR A 89 32.46 -16.77 20.57
C TYR A 89 33.84 -16.36 21.13
N GLU A 90 34.32 -15.17 20.77
CA GLU A 90 35.60 -14.65 21.30
C GLU A 90 35.50 -14.34 22.80
N LEU A 91 34.33 -13.84 23.25
CA LEU A 91 34.06 -13.58 24.66
C LEU A 91 34.01 -14.90 25.48
N TYR A 92 33.37 -15.94 24.95
CA TYR A 92 33.35 -17.27 25.57
C TYR A 92 34.75 -17.86 25.72
N ASN A 93 35.60 -17.74 24.70
CA ASN A 93 36.98 -18.21 24.76
C ASN A 93 37.82 -17.43 25.79
N LYS A 94 37.69 -16.09 25.84
CA LYS A 94 38.36 -15.28 26.87
C LYS A 94 37.90 -15.65 28.27
N LEU A 95 36.59 -15.85 28.46
CA LEU A 95 36.02 -16.22 29.76
C LEU A 95 36.49 -17.62 30.20
N ASN A 96 36.53 -18.59 29.29
CA ASN A 96 37.06 -19.93 29.59
C ASN A 96 38.55 -19.92 29.93
N ASN A 97 39.35 -19.08 29.28
CA ASN A 97 40.77 -18.95 29.63
C ASN A 97 40.95 -18.38 31.04
N ILE A 98 40.18 -17.34 31.40
CA ILE A 98 40.21 -16.77 32.75
C ILE A 98 39.74 -17.79 33.80
N LEU A 99 38.69 -18.56 33.50
CA LEU A 99 38.21 -19.63 34.39
C LEU A 99 39.26 -20.72 34.58
N ASN A 100 39.97 -21.12 33.52
CA ASN A 100 41.07 -22.08 33.59
C ASN A 100 42.23 -21.55 34.43
N ASP A 101 42.60 -20.28 34.27
CA ASP A 101 43.66 -19.66 35.07
C ASP A 101 43.31 -19.60 36.56
N ILE A 102 42.03 -19.39 36.90
CA ILE A 102 41.54 -19.38 38.29
C ILE A 102 41.44 -20.79 38.87
N THR A 103 41.11 -21.80 38.07
CA THR A 103 40.95 -23.19 38.54
C THR A 103 42.25 -23.99 38.56
N GLN A 104 43.34 -23.47 37.98
CA GLN A 104 44.68 -24.07 38.05
C GLN A 104 45.59 -23.50 39.16
N LEU A 105 45.06 -22.59 40.00
CA LEU A 105 45.66 -22.13 41.27
C LEU A 105 45.09 -22.93 42.45
#